data_AF-A0A0U1LVT1-F1
#
_entry.id   AF-A0A0U1LVT1-F1
#
_cell.length_a   1.000
_cell.length_b   1.000
_cell.length_c   1.000
_cell.angle_alpha   90.00
_cell.angle_beta   90.00
_cell.angle_gamma   90.00
#
_symmetry.space_group_name_H-M   'P 1'
#
loop_
_entity.id
_entity.type
_entity.pdbx_description
1 polymer ?
#
loop_
_entity_poly.entity_id
_entity_poly.type
_entity_poly.pdbx_seq_one_letter_code
_entity_poly.pdbx_strand_id
1 'polypeptide(L)'
;MAQTLHGESPELQFGRYQFALNGLSTSPGDVERRRNDTRITRYPYYPVELSIWQLVNSELDSFESVHHRFWWSRHTGKALAVLLYNARYPAELQYRNLKFFAEAVAPHLGVSQEILGSDTPIWPSFMTDDGTPVEISWDWGTKNAPPIIRYSVEPIGLHAGTSVDPGNLTAGPAFQAQLARSLPTMRLEWFHHFNDFFGIPKVKEGEFYEDTRDHNSNIFYAFDCSETEIIPKVYFFPKFRAKACRLSNLDVLFQAMRTAPHVTEGNFKAGDIFHVFCSSVSNKRLEYEMLAIDLIDPLRSRLKIYFRSRETTFNSVINIMTLGGRIRSPKLYEGLVDLHGLWNALFGVSAALDQPLREVEHRTSGMLYNVEFRLGDALPVPKIYLPVRHYSTSDEAVIRGLNDYFQGRQKGKYMPDYIKAMSTLL
;
A
#
# COMPACT_ATOMS: atom_id res chain seq x y z
N MET A 1 -2.35 48.78 53.56
CA MET A 1 -2.15 48.80 55.03
C MET A 1 -1.55 47.45 55.39
N ALA A 2 -0.22 47.33 55.34
CA ALA A 2 0.70 47.54 56.46
C ALA A 2 0.56 46.39 57.48
N GLN A 3 1.47 45.41 57.57
CA GLN A 3 2.90 45.41 57.99
C GLN A 3 2.96 44.41 59.19
N THR A 4 3.96 43.57 59.48
CA THR A 4 5.39 43.51 59.13
C THR A 4 6.02 42.20 59.68
N LEU A 5 7.00 41.65 58.92
CA LEU A 5 8.37 41.16 59.29
C LEU A 5 8.58 39.97 60.26
N HIS A 6 9.64 39.15 60.22
CA HIS A 6 11.03 39.11 59.64
C HIS A 6 11.43 37.60 59.48
N GLY A 7 12.47 37.13 58.78
CA GLY A 7 13.67 37.62 58.08
C GLY A 7 14.38 36.38 57.46
N GLU A 8 14.96 36.43 56.25
CA GLU A 8 16.32 36.85 55.82
C GLU A 8 17.32 35.69 55.59
N SER A 9 18.31 35.93 54.72
CA SER A 9 18.99 35.02 53.76
C SER A 9 20.53 34.87 54.05
N PRO A 10 21.47 34.77 53.06
CA PRO A 10 22.19 33.64 52.41
C PRO A 10 23.75 33.54 52.70
N GLU A 11 24.48 32.72 51.87
CA GLU A 11 25.96 32.64 51.59
C GLU A 11 26.71 31.39 52.18
N LEU A 12 27.69 30.68 51.58
CA LEU A 12 28.91 30.96 50.76
C LEU A 12 29.33 29.77 49.82
N GLN A 13 29.81 30.00 48.58
CA GLN A 13 31.20 29.94 48.01
C GLN A 13 32.05 28.67 48.29
N PHE A 14 32.75 28.00 47.34
CA PHE A 14 33.95 28.33 46.52
C PHE A 14 34.12 27.23 45.41
N GLY A 15 34.82 27.33 44.26
CA GLY A 15 35.79 28.26 43.68
C GLY A 15 36.21 27.80 42.25
N ARG A 16 36.79 28.72 41.47
CA ARG A 16 37.30 28.59 40.08
C ARG A 16 38.75 28.07 40.02
N TYR A 17 39.22 27.63 38.83
CA TYR A 17 40.53 27.86 38.14
C TYR A 17 40.78 26.71 37.12
N GLN A 18 40.66 26.91 35.79
CA GLN A 18 41.63 27.38 34.76
C GLN A 18 42.74 26.42 34.28
N PHE A 19 42.76 26.21 32.95
CA PHE A 19 43.84 25.89 31.98
C PHE A 19 44.81 24.70 32.21
N ALA A 20 44.93 23.79 31.23
CA ALA A 20 45.97 23.81 30.18
C ALA A 20 46.12 22.46 29.46
N LEU A 21 46.59 22.55 28.21
CA LEU A 21 46.86 21.52 27.22
C LEU A 21 48.11 20.67 27.51
N ASN A 22 48.12 19.50 26.87
CA ASN A 22 49.24 18.64 26.42
C ASN A 22 49.85 17.61 27.39
N GLY A 23 49.91 16.36 26.90
CA GLY A 23 50.78 15.31 27.43
C GLY A 23 50.42 13.91 26.95
N LEU A 24 50.86 13.53 25.75
CA LEU A 24 50.89 12.14 25.28
C LEU A 24 51.72 11.28 26.24
N SER A 25 51.15 10.17 26.70
CA SER A 25 51.91 8.99 27.18
C SER A 25 51.07 7.73 26.95
N THR A 26 51.48 6.94 25.98
CA THR A 26 50.88 5.65 25.62
C THR A 26 51.33 4.58 26.60
N SER A 27 50.38 4.03 27.36
CA SER A 27 50.60 2.86 28.22
C SER A 27 50.57 1.56 27.38
N PRO A 28 51.38 0.53 27.69
CA PRO A 28 51.43 -0.74 26.96
C PRO A 28 50.12 -1.54 26.92
N GLY A 29 49.09 -1.14 27.68
CA GLY A 29 47.77 -1.78 27.69
C GLY A 29 46.89 -1.52 26.45
N ASP A 30 47.22 -0.52 25.63
CA ASP A 30 46.42 -0.17 24.45
C ASP A 30 46.80 -0.97 23.19
N VAL A 31 47.90 -1.71 23.21
CA VAL A 31 48.35 -2.53 22.07
C VAL A 31 47.71 -3.93 22.09
N GLU A 32 47.38 -4.47 23.27
CA GLU A 32 46.68 -5.77 23.38
C GLU A 32 45.17 -5.66 23.16
N ARG A 33 44.53 -4.52 23.46
CA ARG A 33 43.13 -4.29 23.06
C ARG A 33 42.95 -4.10 21.55
N ARG A 34 43.99 -3.65 20.83
CA ARG A 34 43.98 -3.53 19.36
C ARG A 34 44.33 -4.81 18.60
N ARG A 35 44.77 -5.88 19.27
CA ARG A 35 45.01 -7.20 18.64
C ARG A 35 43.84 -8.18 18.76
N ASN A 36 42.87 -7.90 19.64
CA ASN A 36 41.58 -8.61 19.66
C ASN A 36 40.48 -7.93 18.83
N ASP A 37 40.75 -6.74 18.28
CA ASP A 37 39.83 -6.01 17.40
C ASP A 37 40.02 -6.32 15.89
N THR A 38 40.88 -7.30 15.57
CA THR A 38 41.05 -7.85 14.22
C THR A 38 40.35 -9.20 14.03
N ARG A 39 39.41 -9.54 14.91
CA ARG A 39 38.54 -10.72 14.79
C ARG A 39 37.05 -10.42 14.63
N ILE A 40 36.69 -9.20 14.21
CA ILE A 40 35.33 -8.86 13.77
C ILE A 40 35.38 -8.12 12.43
N THR A 41 36.02 -8.72 11.44
CA THR A 41 35.75 -8.44 10.01
C THR A 41 35.41 -9.75 9.32
N ARG A 42 34.29 -10.34 9.74
CA ARG A 42 33.47 -11.15 8.85
C ARG A 42 32.15 -10.41 8.75
N TYR A 43 32.00 -9.55 7.74
CA TYR A 43 30.67 -9.22 7.27
C TYR A 43 29.95 -10.57 7.06
N PRO A 44 28.80 -10.85 7.69
CA PRO A 44 28.01 -11.99 7.26
C PRO A 44 27.76 -11.74 5.77
N TYR A 45 28.00 -12.74 4.94
CA TYR A 45 27.71 -12.68 3.51
C TYR A 45 26.21 -12.36 3.41
N TYR A 46 25.86 -11.09 3.21
CA TYR A 46 24.49 -10.74 2.95
C TYR A 46 24.14 -11.34 1.58
N PRO A 47 22.93 -11.90 1.42
CA PRO A 47 22.46 -12.34 0.12
C PRO A 47 22.68 -11.23 -0.92
N VAL A 48 23.17 -11.60 -2.11
CA VAL A 48 23.50 -10.65 -3.19
C VAL A 48 22.32 -9.72 -3.54
N GLU A 49 21.09 -10.21 -3.35
CA GLU A 49 19.84 -9.49 -3.52
C GLU A 49 19.62 -8.33 -2.55
N LEU A 50 20.41 -8.23 -1.48
CA LEU A 50 20.38 -7.11 -0.53
C LEU A 50 21.50 -6.09 -0.75
N SER A 51 22.38 -6.27 -1.75
CA SER A 51 23.53 -5.39 -1.97
C SER A 51 23.16 -3.91 -2.13
N ILE A 52 22.14 -3.60 -2.92
CA ILE A 52 21.67 -2.22 -3.11
C ILE A 52 20.94 -1.69 -1.86
N TRP A 53 20.21 -2.55 -1.14
CA TRP A 53 19.62 -2.19 0.14
C TRP A 53 20.68 -1.80 1.18
N GLN A 54 21.81 -2.53 1.21
CA GLN A 54 22.93 -2.20 2.11
C GLN A 54 23.57 -0.86 1.75
N LEU A 55 23.74 -0.59 0.45
CA LEU A 55 24.25 0.69 -0.03
C LEU A 55 23.34 1.83 0.46
N VAL A 56 22.04 1.76 0.17
CA VAL A 56 21.07 2.76 0.62
C VAL A 56 21.10 2.90 2.15
N ASN A 57 21.11 1.78 2.88
CA ASN A 57 21.13 1.78 4.34
C ASN A 57 22.40 2.42 4.92
N SER A 58 23.55 2.33 4.23
CA SER A 58 24.80 2.96 4.65
C SER A 58 24.82 4.49 4.43
N GLU A 59 23.95 4.98 3.56
CA GLU A 59 23.81 6.41 3.22
C GLU A 59 22.67 7.09 4.00
N LEU A 60 21.93 6.36 4.84
CA LEU A 60 20.91 6.95 5.71
C LEU A 60 21.57 7.51 6.98
N ASP A 61 21.53 8.83 7.13
CA ASP A 61 22.15 9.53 8.27
C ASP A 61 21.42 9.25 9.60
N SER A 62 20.10 9.10 9.56
CA SER A 62 19.28 8.86 10.75
C SER A 62 17.90 8.28 10.39
N PHE A 63 17.21 7.78 11.42
CA PHE A 63 15.81 7.35 11.33
C PHE A 63 14.96 8.25 12.23
N GLU A 64 13.84 8.75 11.70
CA GLU A 64 12.88 9.58 12.43
C GLU A 64 12.29 8.90 13.68
N SER A 65 12.24 7.56 13.69
CA SER A 65 11.79 6.78 14.84
C SER A 65 12.35 5.36 14.82
N VAL A 66 12.20 4.64 15.94
CA VAL A 66 12.51 3.20 16.00
C VAL A 66 11.60 2.37 15.07
N HIS A 67 10.37 2.84 14.83
CA HIS A 67 9.43 2.18 13.92
C HIS A 67 9.79 2.39 12.45
N HIS A 68 10.25 3.60 12.08
CA HIS A 68 10.83 3.85 10.76
C HIS A 68 12.00 2.88 10.51
N ARG A 69 12.94 2.77 11.47
CA ARG A 69 14.05 1.81 11.36
C ARG A 69 13.57 0.36 11.21
N PHE A 70 12.49 -0.03 11.89
CA PHE A 70 11.93 -1.37 11.77
C PHE A 70 11.42 -1.65 10.34
N TRP A 71 10.54 -0.78 9.84
CA TRP A 71 9.96 -0.94 8.51
C TRP A 71 11.01 -0.96 7.40
N TRP A 72 12.05 -0.15 7.53
CA TRP A 72 13.16 -0.13 6.57
C TRP A 72 14.14 -1.30 6.76
N SER A 73 14.70 -1.46 7.96
CA SER A 73 15.88 -2.32 8.17
C SER A 73 15.57 -3.76 8.57
N ARG A 74 14.37 -4.03 9.09
CA ARG A 74 14.00 -5.37 9.55
C ARG A 74 12.89 -6.01 8.73
N HIS A 75 12.00 -5.21 8.17
CA HIS A 75 10.79 -5.70 7.52
C HIS A 75 10.75 -5.33 6.02
N THR A 76 9.83 -4.45 5.64
CA THR A 76 9.41 -4.19 4.27
C THR A 76 10.51 -3.68 3.34
N GLY A 77 11.48 -2.90 3.84
CA GLY A 77 12.59 -2.42 3.03
C GLY A 77 13.46 -3.56 2.46
N LYS A 78 13.67 -4.63 3.24
CA LYS A 78 14.37 -5.83 2.76
C LYS A 78 13.51 -6.65 1.80
N ALA A 79 12.23 -6.82 2.09
CA ALA A 79 11.31 -7.52 1.20
C ALA A 79 11.25 -6.85 -0.18
N LEU A 80 11.17 -5.52 -0.21
CA LEU A 80 11.21 -4.73 -1.44
C LEU A 80 12.52 -4.96 -2.22
N ALA A 81 13.66 -5.02 -1.53
CA ALA A 81 14.95 -5.27 -2.17
C ALA A 81 15.02 -6.66 -2.84
N VAL A 82 14.59 -7.71 -2.13
CA VAL A 82 14.51 -9.08 -2.66
C VAL A 82 13.65 -9.12 -3.93
N LEU A 83 12.49 -8.46 -3.90
CA LEU A 83 11.57 -8.44 -5.04
C LEU A 83 12.13 -7.66 -6.22
N LEU A 84 12.70 -6.47 -6.01
CA LEU A 84 13.31 -5.68 -7.07
C LEU A 84 14.48 -6.43 -7.73
N TYR A 85 15.33 -7.07 -6.93
CA TYR A 85 16.44 -7.86 -7.44
C TYR A 85 15.97 -9.03 -8.31
N ASN A 86 15.05 -9.85 -7.79
CA ASN A 86 14.56 -11.03 -8.52
C ASN A 86 13.66 -10.64 -9.71
N ALA A 87 12.99 -9.48 -9.68
CA ALA A 87 12.30 -8.92 -10.85
C ALA A 87 13.27 -8.38 -11.92
N ARG A 88 14.59 -8.52 -11.71
CA ARG A 88 15.67 -8.14 -12.62
C ARG A 88 15.78 -6.64 -12.86
N TYR A 89 15.49 -5.83 -11.83
CA TYR A 89 15.72 -4.39 -11.91
C TYR A 89 17.22 -4.09 -12.03
N PRO A 90 17.63 -3.21 -12.94
CA PRO A 90 18.97 -2.62 -12.91
C PRO A 90 19.28 -1.95 -11.56
N ALA A 91 20.57 -1.91 -11.20
CA ALA A 91 21.03 -1.44 -9.88
C ALA A 91 20.59 0.00 -9.57
N GLU A 92 20.61 0.88 -10.57
CA GLU A 92 20.17 2.27 -10.47
C GLU A 92 18.66 2.38 -10.16
N LEU A 93 17.85 1.49 -10.72
CA LEU A 93 16.42 1.45 -10.43
C LEU A 93 16.15 0.83 -9.07
N GLN A 94 16.89 -0.20 -8.66
CA GLN A 94 16.83 -0.71 -7.29
C GLN A 94 17.14 0.41 -6.29
N TYR A 95 18.23 1.15 -6.51
CA TYR A 95 18.67 2.25 -5.65
C TYR A 95 17.60 3.34 -5.55
N ARG A 96 17.09 3.83 -6.70
CA ARG A 96 16.05 4.87 -6.74
C ARG A 96 14.81 4.48 -5.95
N ASN A 97 14.29 3.27 -6.17
CA ASN A 97 13.06 2.82 -5.51
C ASN A 97 13.27 2.54 -4.02
N LEU A 98 14.41 1.98 -3.64
CA LEU A 98 14.76 1.69 -2.24
C LEU A 98 15.01 2.98 -1.44
N LYS A 99 15.75 3.94 -2.00
CA LYS A 99 15.98 5.25 -1.39
C LYS A 99 14.66 6.01 -1.18
N PHE A 100 13.81 6.05 -2.21
CA PHE A 100 12.47 6.64 -2.08
C PHE A 100 11.63 5.96 -1.00
N PHE A 101 11.61 4.62 -0.94
CA PHE A 101 10.88 3.91 0.10
C PHE A 101 11.41 4.24 1.50
N ALA A 102 12.75 4.21 1.69
CA ALA A 102 13.38 4.52 2.96
C ALA A 102 13.05 5.93 3.46
N GLU A 103 13.13 6.94 2.59
CA GLU A 103 13.06 8.35 3.01
C GLU A 103 11.66 8.95 2.95
N ALA A 104 10.80 8.49 2.03
CA ALA A 104 9.46 9.03 1.88
C ALA A 104 8.40 8.17 2.54
N VAL A 105 8.50 6.85 2.42
CA VAL A 105 7.41 5.91 2.74
C VAL A 105 7.54 5.32 4.14
N ALA A 106 8.68 4.70 4.46
CA ALA A 106 8.91 4.00 5.71
C ALA A 106 8.66 4.84 6.99
N PRO A 107 8.91 6.16 7.04
CA PRO A 107 8.58 6.99 8.21
C PRO A 107 7.08 7.05 8.51
N HIS A 108 6.23 6.81 7.51
CA HIS A 108 4.77 6.95 7.58
C HIS A 108 4.04 5.61 7.67
N LEU A 109 4.73 4.52 8.02
CA LEU A 109 4.12 3.19 8.22
C LEU A 109 3.71 2.94 9.68
N GLY A 110 3.65 3.99 10.50
CA GLY A 110 3.17 3.92 11.86
C GLY A 110 3.98 3.01 12.77
N VAL A 111 3.33 2.60 13.84
CA VAL A 111 3.88 1.74 14.89
C VAL A 111 3.89 0.28 14.44
N SER A 112 4.93 -0.46 14.85
CA SER A 112 5.01 -1.91 14.69
C SER A 112 4.73 -2.62 16.01
N GLN A 113 3.86 -3.64 15.97
CA GLN A 113 3.53 -4.50 17.11
C GLN A 113 4.78 -5.18 17.69
N GLU A 114 5.73 -5.58 16.83
CA GLU A 114 6.96 -6.26 17.27
C GLU A 114 7.82 -5.38 18.19
N ILE A 115 7.73 -4.05 18.05
CA ILE A 115 8.45 -3.11 18.90
C ILE A 115 7.71 -2.86 20.22
N LEU A 116 6.38 -2.71 20.18
CA LEU A 116 5.60 -2.35 21.38
C LEU A 116 5.20 -3.55 22.26
N GLY A 117 5.31 -4.78 21.75
CA GLY A 117 4.79 -5.98 22.42
C GLY A 117 3.31 -6.21 22.12
N SER A 118 2.81 -7.43 22.37
CA SER A 118 1.49 -7.92 21.93
C SER A 118 0.28 -7.13 22.45
N ASP A 119 0.43 -6.39 23.54
CA ASP A 119 -0.71 -5.84 24.29
C ASP A 119 -1.03 -4.39 23.93
N THR A 120 -0.22 -3.74 23.09
CA THR A 120 -0.48 -2.36 22.67
C THR A 120 -1.34 -2.34 21.40
N PRO A 121 -2.52 -1.70 21.40
CA PRO A 121 -3.33 -1.56 20.19
C PRO A 121 -2.59 -0.72 19.14
N ILE A 122 -2.60 -1.19 17.89
CA ILE A 122 -2.14 -0.45 16.72
C ILE A 122 -3.33 -0.15 15.79
N TRP A 123 -3.19 0.88 14.94
CA TRP A 123 -4.19 1.19 13.93
C TRP A 123 -4.36 0.00 12.96
N PRO A 124 -5.55 -0.63 12.89
CA PRO A 124 -5.77 -1.81 12.06
C PRO A 124 -5.98 -1.38 10.60
N SER A 125 -4.90 -1.31 9.84
CA SER A 125 -4.98 -0.89 8.44
C SER A 125 -5.87 -1.84 7.64
N PHE A 126 -6.74 -1.31 6.78
CA PHE A 126 -7.49 -2.12 5.83
C PHE A 126 -6.65 -2.58 4.63
N MET A 127 -5.37 -2.20 4.56
CA MET A 127 -4.46 -2.59 3.48
C MET A 127 -4.30 -4.11 3.40
N THR A 128 -4.15 -4.76 4.55
CA THR A 128 -3.95 -6.21 4.66
C THR A 128 -4.90 -6.80 5.71
N ASP A 129 -5.12 -8.12 5.63
CA ASP A 129 -6.03 -8.81 6.57
C ASP A 129 -5.44 -8.91 7.99
N ASP A 130 -4.13 -8.73 8.16
CA ASP A 130 -3.43 -8.73 9.45
C ASP A 130 -3.27 -7.32 10.06
N GLY A 131 -3.84 -6.30 9.42
CA GLY A 131 -3.81 -4.91 9.89
C GLY A 131 -2.51 -4.16 9.61
N THR A 132 -1.54 -4.79 8.93
CA THR A 132 -0.29 -4.12 8.55
C THR A 132 -0.50 -3.09 7.42
N PRO A 133 0.24 -1.97 7.40
CA PRO A 133 -0.06 -0.85 6.50
C PRO A 133 0.54 -0.96 5.11
N VAL A 134 1.11 -2.10 4.71
CA VAL A 134 1.87 -2.19 3.45
C VAL A 134 1.70 -3.54 2.77
N GLU A 135 1.42 -3.49 1.46
CA GLU A 135 1.37 -4.65 0.57
C GLU A 135 2.33 -4.43 -0.60
N ILE A 136 3.17 -5.43 -0.94
CA ILE A 136 4.03 -5.41 -2.12
C ILE A 136 3.47 -6.41 -3.15
N SER A 137 3.48 -6.03 -4.43
CA SER A 137 2.97 -6.85 -5.53
C SER A 137 3.97 -7.00 -6.67
N TRP A 138 3.86 -8.14 -7.35
CA TRP A 138 4.65 -8.51 -8.52
C TRP A 138 3.75 -8.50 -9.76
N ASP A 139 3.84 -7.48 -10.60
CA ASP A 139 3.06 -7.38 -11.82
C ASP A 139 3.75 -8.12 -12.96
N TRP A 140 3.14 -9.23 -13.40
CA TRP A 140 3.59 -10.02 -14.54
C TRP A 140 3.54 -9.26 -15.87
N GLY A 141 2.74 -8.20 -16.00
CA GLY A 141 2.58 -7.38 -17.20
C GLY A 141 1.93 -8.10 -18.38
N THR A 142 1.57 -7.35 -19.42
CA THR A 142 0.87 -7.87 -20.62
C THR A 142 1.75 -7.96 -21.86
N LYS A 143 2.92 -7.33 -21.85
CA LYS A 143 3.91 -7.36 -22.95
C LYS A 143 5.08 -8.26 -22.58
N ASN A 144 5.95 -8.60 -23.53
CA ASN A 144 7.18 -9.36 -23.27
C ASN A 144 8.27 -8.52 -22.56
N ALA A 145 7.95 -8.01 -21.37
CA ALA A 145 8.83 -7.23 -20.50
C ALA A 145 9.00 -7.93 -19.13
N PRO A 146 10.07 -7.59 -18.38
CA PRO A 146 10.25 -8.01 -17.00
C PRO A 146 9.07 -7.61 -16.10
N PRO A 147 8.87 -8.31 -14.97
CA PRO A 147 7.84 -7.94 -14.01
C PRO A 147 8.08 -6.56 -13.41
N ILE A 148 7.00 -5.88 -13.04
CA ILE A 148 7.07 -4.57 -12.36
C ILE A 148 6.69 -4.77 -10.90
N ILE A 149 7.54 -4.30 -9.99
CA ILE A 149 7.21 -4.26 -8.57
C ILE A 149 6.36 -3.04 -8.28
N ARG A 150 5.33 -3.22 -7.46
CA ARG A 150 4.54 -2.13 -6.89
C ARG A 150 4.37 -2.35 -5.41
N TYR A 151 4.09 -1.30 -4.67
CA TYR A 151 3.62 -1.44 -3.31
C TYR A 151 2.54 -0.42 -3.01
N SER A 152 1.64 -0.78 -2.10
CA SER A 152 0.55 0.04 -1.62
C SER A 152 0.72 0.24 -0.11
N VAL A 153 0.38 1.44 0.38
CA VAL A 153 0.53 1.81 1.78
C VAL A 153 -0.68 2.58 2.31
N GLU A 154 -1.03 2.34 3.57
CA GLU A 154 -1.79 3.30 4.36
C GLU A 154 -0.80 4.14 5.17
N PRO A 155 -0.78 5.46 5.00
CA PRO A 155 0.01 6.32 5.87
C PRO A 155 -0.58 6.30 7.28
N ILE A 156 0.21 5.90 8.27
CA ILE A 156 -0.19 5.81 9.68
C ILE A 156 0.75 6.64 10.54
N GLY A 157 0.18 7.48 11.40
CA GLY A 157 0.93 8.28 12.37
C GLY A 157 1.26 7.48 13.62
N LEU A 158 2.27 7.93 14.39
CA LEU A 158 2.65 7.26 15.65
C LEU A 158 1.56 7.29 16.73
N HIS A 159 0.55 8.16 16.56
CA HIS A 159 -0.58 8.33 17.49
C HIS A 159 -1.92 7.86 16.91
N ALA A 160 -1.92 7.24 15.72
CA ALA A 160 -3.13 6.76 15.07
C ALA A 160 -3.89 5.75 15.95
N GLY A 161 -5.21 5.95 16.07
CA GLY A 161 -6.09 5.13 16.91
C GLY A 161 -6.05 5.46 18.40
N THR A 162 -5.17 6.36 18.84
CA THR A 162 -5.15 6.85 20.23
C THR A 162 -6.12 8.02 20.42
N SER A 163 -6.28 8.50 21.65
CA SER A 163 -7.06 9.71 21.92
C SER A 163 -6.52 10.98 21.25
N VAL A 164 -5.25 10.99 20.81
CA VAL A 164 -4.61 12.13 20.13
C VAL A 164 -4.96 12.16 18.64
N ASP A 165 -5.06 10.99 17.99
CA ASP A 165 -5.45 10.88 16.58
C ASP A 165 -6.33 9.63 16.36
N PRO A 166 -7.58 9.66 16.85
CA PRO A 166 -8.44 8.47 16.87
C PRO A 166 -8.84 7.97 15.48
N GLY A 167 -8.71 8.80 14.44
CA GLY A 167 -9.11 8.47 13.06
C GLY A 167 -7.98 8.41 12.05
N ASN A 168 -6.71 8.43 12.50
CA ASN A 168 -5.52 8.48 11.65
C ASN A 168 -5.58 9.64 10.61
N LEU A 169 -5.99 10.82 11.05
CA LEU A 169 -6.25 11.98 10.19
C LEU A 169 -5.01 12.84 9.96
N THR A 170 -3.96 12.69 10.79
CA THR A 170 -2.76 13.54 10.72
C THR A 170 -1.73 13.04 9.70
N ALA A 171 -1.60 11.72 9.54
CA ALA A 171 -0.55 11.11 8.74
C ALA A 171 -0.73 11.30 7.23
N GLY A 172 -1.97 11.25 6.74
CA GLY A 172 -2.28 11.45 5.32
C GLY A 172 -1.77 12.78 4.76
N PRO A 173 -2.12 13.94 5.37
CA PRO A 173 -1.61 15.24 4.94
C PRO A 173 -0.08 15.38 5.03
N ALA A 174 0.55 14.87 6.10
CA ALA A 174 2.00 14.90 6.27
C ALA A 174 2.72 14.08 5.19
N PHE A 175 2.21 12.88 4.90
CA PHE A 175 2.74 12.01 3.86
C PHE A 175 2.60 12.64 2.48
N GLN A 176 1.46 13.27 2.19
CA GLN A 176 1.31 13.99 0.93
C GLN A 176 2.30 15.16 0.79
N ALA A 177 2.53 15.94 1.85
CA ALA A 177 3.55 16.98 1.81
C ALA A 177 4.95 16.41 1.53
N GLN A 178 5.26 15.22 2.03
CA GLN A 178 6.50 14.50 1.70
C GLN A 178 6.53 14.06 0.24
N LEU A 179 5.47 13.46 -0.29
CA LEU A 179 5.40 13.05 -1.69
C LEU A 179 5.56 14.23 -2.66
N ALA A 180 4.97 15.39 -2.36
CA ALA A 180 5.13 16.59 -3.17
C ALA A 180 6.59 17.06 -3.27
N ARG A 181 7.41 16.83 -2.23
CA ARG A 181 8.85 17.11 -2.26
C ARG A 181 9.64 16.04 -3.03
N SER A 182 9.29 14.76 -2.82
CA SER A 182 10.03 13.64 -3.39
C SER A 182 9.71 13.36 -4.86
N LEU A 183 8.52 13.73 -5.33
CA LEU A 183 8.00 13.43 -6.68
C LEU A 183 7.47 14.73 -7.34
N PRO A 184 8.36 15.61 -7.82
CA PRO A 184 7.97 16.94 -8.33
C PRO A 184 7.15 16.90 -9.62
N THR A 185 7.11 15.77 -10.34
CA THR A 185 6.32 15.60 -11.57
C THR A 185 4.87 15.21 -11.31
N MET A 186 4.51 14.95 -10.04
CA MET A 186 3.17 14.55 -9.63
C MET A 186 2.14 15.65 -9.95
N ARG A 187 0.97 15.25 -10.46
CA ARG A 187 -0.14 16.16 -10.74
C ARG A 187 -1.24 15.99 -9.70
N LEU A 188 -1.58 17.09 -9.03
CA LEU A 188 -2.42 17.08 -7.82
C LEU A 188 -3.84 17.62 -8.03
N GLU A 189 -4.21 18.00 -9.24
CA GLU A 189 -5.53 18.58 -9.53
C GLU A 189 -6.68 17.66 -9.10
N TRP A 190 -6.68 16.41 -9.57
CA TRP A 190 -7.65 15.41 -9.12
C TRP A 190 -7.45 15.02 -7.66
N PHE A 191 -6.21 14.97 -7.15
CA PHE A 191 -5.97 14.72 -5.72
C PHE A 191 -6.71 15.72 -4.85
N HIS A 192 -6.55 17.03 -5.10
CA HIS A 192 -7.20 18.08 -4.33
C HIS A 192 -8.73 17.96 -4.41
N HIS A 193 -9.28 17.79 -5.62
CA HIS A 193 -10.71 17.58 -5.80
C HIS A 193 -11.26 16.42 -4.94
N PHE A 194 -10.66 15.24 -5.06
CA PHE A 194 -11.16 14.06 -4.34
C PHE A 194 -10.87 14.13 -2.84
N ASN A 195 -9.70 14.63 -2.44
CA ASN A 195 -9.38 14.83 -1.02
C ASN A 195 -10.38 15.79 -0.35
N ASP A 196 -10.71 16.90 -1.00
CA ASP A 196 -11.68 17.86 -0.48
C ASP A 196 -13.10 17.29 -0.50
N PHE A 197 -13.45 16.52 -1.53
CA PHE A 197 -14.75 15.86 -1.62
C PHE A 197 -14.92 14.79 -0.54
N PHE A 198 -13.99 13.84 -0.41
CA PHE A 198 -14.08 12.74 0.57
C PHE A 198 -13.69 13.13 1.99
N GLY A 199 -13.01 14.27 2.16
CA GLY A 199 -12.65 14.83 3.44
C GLY A 199 -13.86 14.86 4.37
N ILE A 200 -13.69 14.33 5.58
CA ILE A 200 -14.75 14.28 6.57
C ILE A 200 -15.07 15.73 6.95
N PRO A 201 -16.33 16.20 6.81
CA PRO A 201 -16.72 17.53 7.29
C PRO A 201 -16.32 17.61 8.76
N LYS A 202 -15.55 18.64 9.15
CA LYS A 202 -14.95 18.81 10.49
C LYS A 202 -15.86 18.22 11.56
N VAL A 203 -15.56 16.98 11.93
CA VAL A 203 -16.11 16.35 13.12
C VAL A 203 -15.67 17.28 14.25
N LYS A 204 -16.58 17.64 15.16
CA LYS A 204 -16.17 18.41 16.35
C LYS A 204 -14.98 17.68 16.96
N GLU A 205 -13.93 18.42 17.36
CA GLU A 205 -12.75 17.84 18.01
C GLU A 205 -13.21 16.81 19.06
N GLY A 206 -12.83 15.53 18.87
CA GLY A 206 -13.16 14.43 19.77
C GLY A 206 -14.30 13.47 19.38
N GLU A 207 -15.06 13.70 18.29
CA GLU A 207 -16.19 12.83 17.91
C GLU A 207 -15.88 11.84 16.76
N PHE A 208 -14.66 11.29 16.67
CA PHE A 208 -14.41 10.21 15.71
C PHE A 208 -15.23 8.98 16.11
N TYR A 209 -16.24 8.66 15.30
CA TYR A 209 -16.99 7.42 15.46
C TYR A 209 -16.22 6.30 14.77
N GLU A 210 -15.55 5.49 15.56
CA GLU A 210 -15.01 4.21 15.12
C GLU A 210 -16.16 3.29 14.71
N ASP A 211 -16.12 2.78 13.48
CA ASP A 211 -17.01 1.71 13.10
C ASP A 211 -16.39 0.38 13.55
N THR A 212 -16.95 -0.22 14.58
CA THR A 212 -16.43 -1.48 15.14
C THR A 212 -16.82 -2.71 14.32
N ARG A 213 -17.66 -2.55 13.29
CA ARG A 213 -18.13 -3.65 12.43
C ARG A 213 -17.38 -3.74 11.11
N ASP A 214 -16.51 -2.78 10.81
CA ASP A 214 -15.83 -2.66 9.53
C ASP A 214 -14.57 -1.79 9.68
N HIS A 215 -13.79 -1.59 8.62
CA HIS A 215 -12.55 -0.83 8.72
C HIS A 215 -12.73 0.69 8.85
N ASN A 216 -11.69 1.37 9.32
CA ASN A 216 -11.69 2.82 9.55
C ASN A 216 -10.66 3.59 8.68
N SER A 217 -9.95 2.91 7.79
CA SER A 217 -9.02 3.54 6.83
C SER A 217 -9.71 4.56 5.91
N ASN A 218 -9.01 5.67 5.64
CA ASN A 218 -9.53 6.81 4.89
C ASN A 218 -8.85 7.03 3.53
N ILE A 219 -7.56 6.70 3.44
CA ILE A 219 -6.75 6.99 2.27
C ILE A 219 -5.60 6.00 2.15
N PHE A 220 -5.40 5.43 0.96
CA PHE A 220 -4.21 4.66 0.63
C PHE A 220 -3.43 5.33 -0.49
N TYR A 221 -2.17 4.94 -0.61
CA TYR A 221 -1.30 5.28 -1.74
C TYR A 221 -0.74 4.01 -2.35
N ALA A 222 -0.38 4.06 -3.61
CA ALA A 222 0.42 3.00 -4.24
C ALA A 222 1.45 3.58 -5.20
N PHE A 223 2.52 2.85 -5.42
CA PHE A 223 3.67 3.30 -6.20
C PHE A 223 4.03 2.23 -7.22
N ASP A 224 4.01 2.60 -8.50
CA ASP A 224 4.59 1.75 -9.55
C ASP A 224 6.08 2.05 -9.67
N CYS A 225 6.92 1.06 -9.37
CA CYS A 225 8.36 1.15 -9.59
C CYS A 225 8.66 0.96 -11.08
N SER A 226 8.23 1.87 -11.95
CA SER A 226 8.43 1.73 -13.41
C SER A 226 9.89 1.96 -13.82
N GLU A 227 10.23 1.70 -15.09
CA GLU A 227 11.58 1.96 -15.60
C GLU A 227 11.93 3.46 -15.57
N THR A 228 10.98 4.32 -15.92
CA THR A 228 11.23 5.76 -16.10
C THR A 228 11.05 6.56 -14.83
N GLU A 229 10.01 6.28 -14.06
CA GLU A 229 9.65 7.07 -12.88
C GLU A 229 8.87 6.25 -11.84
N ILE A 230 8.71 6.81 -10.64
CA ILE A 230 7.79 6.27 -9.64
C ILE A 230 6.44 6.95 -9.89
N ILE A 231 5.41 6.17 -10.25
CA ILE A 231 4.08 6.71 -10.52
C ILE A 231 3.18 6.48 -9.30
N PRO A 232 2.87 7.55 -8.53
CA PRO A 232 2.00 7.43 -7.38
C PRO A 232 0.53 7.36 -7.80
N LYS A 233 -0.23 6.60 -7.02
CA LYS A 233 -1.69 6.50 -7.04
C LYS A 233 -2.21 6.78 -5.64
N VAL A 234 -3.44 7.23 -5.56
CA VAL A 234 -4.14 7.42 -4.29
C VAL A 234 -5.51 6.75 -4.37
N TYR A 235 -5.98 6.24 -3.24
CA TYR A 235 -7.27 5.58 -3.07
C TYR A 235 -8.03 6.31 -1.97
N PHE A 236 -9.27 6.70 -2.25
CA PHE A 236 -10.14 7.39 -1.32
C PHE A 236 -11.32 6.50 -0.94
N PHE A 237 -11.64 6.47 0.35
CA PHE A 237 -12.76 5.69 0.88
C PHE A 237 -14.01 6.56 1.04
N PRO A 238 -15.16 6.18 0.46
CA PRO A 238 -16.39 6.98 0.49
C PRO A 238 -17.13 6.88 1.82
N LYS A 239 -16.81 5.89 2.66
CA LYS A 239 -17.61 5.45 3.83
C LYS A 239 -18.04 6.58 4.75
N PHE A 240 -17.11 7.39 5.23
CA PHE A 240 -17.44 8.44 6.22
C PHE A 240 -18.33 9.53 5.60
N ARG A 241 -18.06 9.92 4.35
CA ARG A 241 -18.93 10.85 3.61
C ARG A 241 -20.31 10.25 3.34
N ALA A 242 -20.38 8.99 2.92
CA ALA A 242 -21.63 8.27 2.69
C ALA A 242 -22.49 8.24 3.95
N LYS A 243 -21.87 7.95 5.11
CA LYS A 243 -22.55 8.01 6.41
C LYS A 243 -23.02 9.43 6.76
N ALA A 244 -22.15 10.44 6.62
CA ALA A 244 -22.50 11.83 6.93
C ALA A 244 -23.63 12.37 6.06
N CYS A 245 -23.64 12.04 4.77
CA CYS A 245 -24.65 12.47 3.81
C CYS A 245 -25.88 11.56 3.75
N ARG A 246 -25.88 10.42 4.47
CA ARG A 246 -26.92 9.38 4.40
C ARG A 246 -27.15 8.86 2.98
N LEU A 247 -26.06 8.65 2.25
CA LEU A 247 -26.03 8.12 0.88
C LEU A 247 -25.37 6.74 0.86
N SER A 248 -25.55 5.98 -0.23
CA SER A 248 -24.75 4.78 -0.44
C SER A 248 -23.31 5.14 -0.84
N ASN A 249 -22.36 4.22 -0.61
CA ASN A 249 -20.98 4.40 -1.11
C ASN A 249 -20.98 4.62 -2.63
N LEU A 250 -21.82 3.89 -3.37
CA LEU A 250 -21.94 4.03 -4.83
C LEU A 250 -22.33 5.45 -5.23
N ASP A 251 -23.36 6.02 -4.60
CA ASP A 251 -23.84 7.37 -4.92
C ASP A 251 -22.74 8.41 -4.65
N VAL A 252 -22.03 8.28 -3.51
CA VAL A 252 -20.94 9.19 -3.17
C VAL A 252 -19.79 9.10 -4.17
N LEU A 253 -19.40 7.88 -4.58
CA LEU A 253 -18.34 7.67 -5.57
C LEU A 253 -18.71 8.33 -6.91
N PHE A 254 -19.95 8.13 -7.38
CA PHE A 254 -20.41 8.72 -8.65
C PHE A 254 -20.57 10.24 -8.57
N GLN A 255 -21.05 10.79 -7.45
CA GLN A 255 -21.05 12.24 -7.24
C GLN A 255 -19.64 12.83 -7.28
N ALA A 256 -18.67 12.17 -6.65
CA ALA A 256 -17.27 12.59 -6.67
C ALA A 256 -16.72 12.63 -8.10
N MET A 257 -16.93 11.55 -8.86
CA MET A 257 -16.43 11.42 -10.23
C MET A 257 -17.09 12.42 -11.18
N ARG A 258 -18.42 12.62 -11.08
CA ARG A 258 -19.17 13.54 -11.96
C ARG A 258 -18.81 15.01 -11.76
N THR A 259 -18.31 15.37 -10.59
CA THR A 259 -17.90 16.74 -10.25
C THR A 259 -16.40 16.98 -10.43
N ALA A 260 -15.63 15.95 -10.83
CA ALA A 260 -14.19 16.07 -10.99
C ALA A 260 -13.81 16.98 -12.17
N PRO A 261 -12.70 17.72 -12.07
CA PRO A 261 -12.19 18.54 -13.17
C PRO A 261 -12.08 17.75 -14.48
N HIS A 262 -12.44 18.40 -15.58
CA HIS A 262 -12.50 17.85 -16.95
C HIS A 262 -13.57 16.79 -17.23
N VAL A 263 -14.32 16.33 -16.22
CA VAL A 263 -15.44 15.41 -16.44
C VAL A 263 -16.63 16.20 -16.98
N THR A 264 -17.20 15.71 -18.07
CA THR A 264 -18.40 16.27 -18.72
C THR A 264 -19.35 15.13 -19.07
N GLU A 265 -20.61 15.46 -19.34
CA GLU A 265 -21.57 14.46 -19.82
C GLU A 265 -21.11 13.79 -21.13
N GLY A 266 -20.43 14.52 -22.00
CA GLY A 266 -19.96 14.01 -23.28
C GLY A 266 -18.81 13.00 -23.20
N ASN A 267 -17.99 13.04 -22.15
CA ASN A 267 -16.76 12.24 -22.02
C ASN A 267 -16.79 11.19 -20.90
N PHE A 268 -17.93 11.02 -20.20
CA PHE A 268 -18.06 10.09 -19.06
C PHE A 268 -18.86 8.81 -19.37
N LYS A 269 -19.08 8.49 -20.65
CA LYS A 269 -19.92 7.36 -21.10
C LYS A 269 -19.54 6.01 -20.48
N ALA A 270 -18.23 5.71 -20.36
CA ALA A 270 -17.76 4.49 -19.70
C ALA A 270 -18.23 4.38 -18.24
N GLY A 271 -18.25 5.49 -17.51
CA GLY A 271 -18.78 5.57 -16.15
C GLY A 271 -20.28 5.30 -16.10
N ASP A 272 -21.02 5.82 -17.07
CA ASP A 272 -22.48 5.66 -17.14
C ASP A 272 -22.91 4.22 -17.41
N ILE A 273 -22.18 3.51 -18.26
CA ILE A 273 -22.39 2.08 -18.51
C ILE A 273 -22.22 1.29 -17.21
N PHE A 274 -21.19 1.61 -16.42
CA PHE A 274 -20.97 0.98 -15.13
C PHE A 274 -22.06 1.35 -14.12
N HIS A 275 -22.46 2.62 -14.03
CA HIS A 275 -23.54 3.06 -13.14
C HIS A 275 -24.85 2.31 -13.40
N VAL A 276 -25.22 2.15 -14.68
CA VAL A 276 -26.41 1.40 -15.10
C VAL A 276 -26.30 -0.07 -14.71
N PHE A 277 -25.11 -0.68 -14.87
CA PHE A 277 -24.88 -2.05 -14.40
C PHE A 277 -25.04 -2.16 -12.89
N CYS A 278 -24.39 -1.29 -12.11
CA CYS A 278 -24.47 -1.26 -10.66
C CYS A 278 -25.90 -1.10 -10.13
N SER A 279 -26.73 -0.33 -10.84
CA SER A 279 -28.10 0.00 -10.44
C SER A 279 -29.12 -1.13 -10.70
N SER A 280 -28.76 -2.18 -11.45
CA SER A 280 -29.70 -3.29 -11.69
C SER A 280 -29.92 -4.15 -10.45
N VAL A 281 -31.15 -4.69 -10.28
CA VAL A 281 -31.58 -5.39 -9.06
C VAL A 281 -30.65 -6.52 -8.62
N SER A 282 -30.10 -7.30 -9.55
CA SER A 282 -29.15 -8.38 -9.28
C SER A 282 -27.84 -7.90 -8.63
N ASN A 283 -27.48 -6.64 -8.83
CA ASN A 283 -26.18 -6.07 -8.45
C ASN A 283 -26.26 -5.20 -7.19
N LYS A 284 -27.43 -5.14 -6.54
CA LYS A 284 -27.62 -4.42 -5.25
C LYS A 284 -26.79 -4.98 -4.09
N ARG A 285 -26.17 -6.16 -4.27
CA ARG A 285 -25.32 -6.84 -3.28
C ARG A 285 -23.83 -6.53 -3.44
N LEU A 286 -23.44 -5.72 -4.43
CA LEU A 286 -22.06 -5.31 -4.60
C LEU A 286 -21.64 -4.32 -3.51
N GLU A 287 -20.48 -4.55 -2.91
CA GLU A 287 -19.92 -3.76 -1.82
C GLU A 287 -18.85 -2.81 -2.38
N TYR A 288 -19.14 -1.51 -2.48
CA TYR A 288 -18.22 -0.53 -3.06
C TYR A 288 -17.25 0.02 -2.03
N GLU A 289 -15.95 -0.19 -2.26
CA GLU A 289 -14.90 0.01 -1.26
C GLU A 289 -14.21 1.37 -1.43
N MET A 290 -13.73 1.71 -2.63
CA MET A 290 -12.87 2.90 -2.83
C MET A 290 -12.81 3.41 -4.27
N LEU A 291 -12.44 4.67 -4.44
CA LEU A 291 -12.06 5.30 -5.71
C LEU A 291 -10.53 5.47 -5.77
N ALA A 292 -9.89 5.02 -6.84
CA ALA A 292 -8.47 5.28 -7.08
C ALA A 292 -8.23 6.19 -8.28
N ILE A 293 -7.16 6.97 -8.22
CA ILE A 293 -6.63 7.75 -9.33
C ILE A 293 -5.11 7.60 -9.46
N ASP A 294 -4.62 7.78 -10.69
CA ASP A 294 -3.19 7.98 -10.94
C ASP A 294 -2.88 9.49 -10.78
N LEU A 295 -1.82 9.86 -10.05
CA LEU A 295 -1.44 11.27 -9.81
C LEU A 295 -0.60 11.85 -10.96
N ILE A 296 -1.16 11.73 -12.17
CA ILE A 296 -0.64 12.23 -13.44
C ILE A 296 -1.67 13.20 -14.05
N ASP A 297 -1.41 13.70 -15.26
CA ASP A 297 -2.35 14.54 -16.00
C ASP A 297 -3.77 13.94 -15.99
N PRO A 298 -4.79 14.65 -15.46
CA PRO A 298 -6.19 14.20 -15.44
C PRO A 298 -6.70 13.62 -16.76
N LEU A 299 -6.35 14.21 -17.89
CA LEU A 299 -6.81 13.74 -19.21
C LEU A 299 -6.16 12.42 -19.65
N ARG A 300 -5.04 12.05 -19.02
CA ARG A 300 -4.33 10.77 -19.23
C ARG A 300 -4.53 9.78 -18.09
N SER A 301 -5.03 10.25 -16.94
CA SER A 301 -5.29 9.46 -15.75
C SER A 301 -6.55 8.61 -15.90
N ARG A 302 -6.78 7.77 -14.89
CA ARG A 302 -7.93 6.86 -14.82
C ARG A 302 -8.60 7.01 -13.47
N LEU A 303 -9.93 7.07 -13.50
CA LEU A 303 -10.75 6.83 -12.32
C LEU A 303 -10.96 5.32 -12.18
N LYS A 304 -10.90 4.76 -10.97
CA LYS A 304 -11.10 3.33 -10.75
C LYS A 304 -11.97 3.08 -9.54
N ILE A 305 -13.13 2.46 -9.72
CA ILE A 305 -13.97 2.03 -8.60
C ILE A 305 -13.59 0.60 -8.24
N TYR A 306 -13.26 0.37 -6.97
CA TYR A 306 -13.04 -0.95 -6.39
C TYR A 306 -14.29 -1.39 -5.64
N PHE A 307 -14.70 -2.64 -5.85
CA PHE A 307 -15.89 -3.20 -5.23
C PHE A 307 -15.81 -4.72 -5.17
N ARG A 308 -16.63 -5.30 -4.30
CA ARG A 308 -16.60 -6.72 -3.97
C ARG A 308 -17.93 -7.38 -4.25
N SER A 309 -17.86 -8.63 -4.68
CA SER A 309 -18.99 -9.55 -4.74
C SER A 309 -18.74 -10.72 -3.80
N ARG A 310 -19.71 -11.06 -2.96
CA ARG A 310 -19.66 -12.27 -2.12
C ARG A 310 -19.92 -13.55 -2.93
N GLU A 311 -20.43 -13.43 -4.15
CA GLU A 311 -20.60 -14.57 -5.06
C GLU A 311 -19.24 -15.02 -5.61
N THR A 312 -18.98 -16.32 -5.51
CA THR A 312 -17.69 -16.95 -5.88
C THR A 312 -17.85 -18.00 -6.98
N THR A 313 -18.93 -17.95 -7.75
CA THR A 313 -19.06 -18.77 -8.97
C THR A 313 -18.35 -18.09 -10.13
N PHE A 314 -17.83 -18.89 -11.07
CA PHE A 314 -17.21 -18.33 -12.26
C PHE A 314 -18.23 -17.65 -13.18
N ASN A 315 -19.49 -18.08 -13.17
CA ASN A 315 -20.58 -17.36 -13.86
C ASN A 315 -20.81 -15.96 -13.31
N SER A 316 -20.69 -15.73 -11.99
CA SER A 316 -20.73 -14.37 -11.43
C SER A 316 -19.54 -13.53 -11.92
N VAL A 317 -18.34 -14.14 -12.03
CA VAL A 317 -17.16 -13.51 -12.63
C VAL A 317 -17.44 -13.08 -14.07
N ILE A 318 -18.00 -13.96 -14.91
CA ILE A 318 -18.36 -13.62 -16.30
C ILE A 318 -19.38 -12.47 -16.34
N ASN A 319 -20.42 -12.53 -15.52
CA ASN A 319 -21.43 -11.48 -15.44
C ASN A 319 -20.82 -10.12 -15.08
N ILE A 320 -19.98 -10.05 -14.05
CA ILE A 320 -19.34 -8.80 -13.63
C ILE A 320 -18.32 -8.31 -14.65
N MET A 321 -17.44 -9.17 -15.16
CA MET A 321 -16.41 -8.79 -16.13
C MET A 321 -16.97 -8.37 -17.48
N THR A 322 -18.21 -8.77 -17.83
CA THR A 322 -18.91 -8.31 -19.03
C THR A 322 -19.89 -7.16 -18.76
N LEU A 323 -20.00 -6.70 -17.50
CA LEU A 323 -21.03 -5.78 -17.02
C LEU A 323 -22.44 -6.21 -17.45
N GLY A 324 -22.76 -7.49 -17.26
CA GLY A 324 -24.01 -8.12 -17.66
C GLY A 324 -24.20 -8.13 -19.18
N GLY A 325 -23.14 -8.46 -19.93
CA GLY A 325 -23.16 -8.51 -21.40
C GLY A 325 -23.17 -7.15 -22.11
N ARG A 326 -22.91 -6.05 -21.40
CA ARG A 326 -22.76 -4.70 -21.97
C ARG A 326 -21.42 -4.53 -22.67
N ILE A 327 -20.37 -5.20 -22.20
CA ILE A 327 -19.07 -5.28 -22.87
C ILE A 327 -19.05 -6.54 -23.73
N ARG A 328 -19.00 -6.37 -25.06
CA ARG A 328 -19.07 -7.47 -26.05
C ARG A 328 -17.79 -7.61 -26.88
N SER A 329 -16.63 -7.50 -26.24
CA SER A 329 -15.33 -7.61 -26.92
C SER A 329 -14.89 -9.08 -27.04
N PRO A 330 -14.56 -9.60 -28.24
CA PRO A 330 -14.02 -10.96 -28.39
C PRO A 330 -12.80 -11.21 -27.49
N LYS A 331 -11.90 -10.23 -27.40
CA LYS A 331 -10.70 -10.27 -26.54
C LYS A 331 -11.04 -10.45 -25.06
N LEU A 332 -12.15 -9.87 -24.59
CA LEU A 332 -12.60 -10.06 -23.21
C LEU A 332 -13.01 -11.53 -22.99
N TYR A 333 -13.77 -12.13 -23.92
CA TYR A 333 -14.20 -13.52 -23.80
C TYR A 333 -13.03 -14.50 -23.92
N GLU A 334 -12.06 -14.25 -24.79
CA GLU A 334 -10.79 -15.00 -24.80
C GLU A 334 -10.08 -14.91 -23.46
N GLY A 335 -10.00 -13.71 -22.87
CA GLY A 335 -9.44 -13.49 -21.54
C GLY A 335 -10.22 -14.20 -20.43
N LEU A 336 -11.54 -14.36 -20.55
CA LEU A 336 -12.37 -15.10 -19.59
C LEU A 336 -12.13 -16.61 -19.66
N VAL A 337 -11.95 -17.17 -20.86
CA VAL A 337 -11.53 -18.58 -21.01
C VAL A 337 -10.17 -18.78 -20.35
N ASP A 338 -9.23 -17.86 -20.60
CA ASP A 338 -7.90 -17.92 -20.01
C ASP A 338 -7.92 -17.79 -18.48
N LEU A 339 -8.74 -16.86 -17.97
CA LEU A 339 -8.96 -16.65 -16.54
C LEU A 339 -9.57 -17.89 -15.86
N HIS A 340 -10.44 -18.65 -16.54
CA HIS A 340 -10.98 -19.90 -15.99
C HIS A 340 -9.88 -20.95 -15.78
N GLY A 341 -8.92 -21.03 -16.70
CA GLY A 341 -7.72 -21.85 -16.52
C GLY A 341 -6.90 -21.45 -15.29
N LEU A 342 -6.64 -20.14 -15.13
CA LEU A 342 -5.95 -19.62 -13.94
C LEU A 342 -6.73 -19.87 -12.65
N TRP A 343 -8.04 -19.66 -12.67
CA TRP A 343 -8.94 -19.90 -11.53
C TRP A 343 -8.84 -21.33 -11.01
N ASN A 344 -8.94 -22.31 -11.91
CA ASN A 344 -8.84 -23.72 -11.56
C ASN A 344 -7.44 -24.07 -11.01
N ALA A 345 -6.38 -23.53 -11.62
CA ALA A 345 -5.00 -23.73 -11.17
C ALA A 345 -4.74 -23.16 -9.77
N LEU A 346 -5.25 -21.95 -9.46
CA LEU A 346 -5.02 -21.29 -8.18
C LEU A 346 -5.84 -21.87 -7.04
N PHE A 347 -7.10 -22.26 -7.30
CA PHE A 347 -8.01 -22.76 -6.26
C PHE A 347 -8.06 -24.28 -6.17
N GLY A 348 -7.37 -25.00 -7.06
CA GLY A 348 -7.35 -26.46 -7.08
C GLY A 348 -8.73 -27.06 -7.33
N VAL A 349 -9.58 -26.36 -8.07
CA VAL A 349 -10.96 -26.78 -8.37
C VAL A 349 -11.06 -27.31 -9.79
N SER A 350 -11.90 -28.33 -9.99
CA SER A 350 -12.27 -28.89 -11.29
C SER A 350 -13.63 -28.33 -11.77
N ALA A 351 -13.90 -27.06 -11.47
CA ALA A 351 -15.27 -26.59 -11.30
C ALA A 351 -16.00 -26.30 -12.61
N ALA A 352 -17.26 -26.78 -12.65
CA ALA A 352 -18.30 -26.24 -13.50
C ALA A 352 -18.51 -24.75 -13.19
N LEU A 353 -18.97 -23.97 -14.17
CA LEU A 353 -19.05 -22.51 -14.07
C LEU A 353 -19.97 -22.00 -12.93
N ASP A 354 -20.95 -22.83 -12.53
CA ASP A 354 -21.95 -22.52 -11.51
C ASP A 354 -21.58 -22.97 -10.10
N GLN A 355 -20.45 -23.67 -9.91
CA GLN A 355 -20.04 -24.13 -8.60
C GLN A 355 -19.35 -22.99 -7.83
N PRO A 356 -19.84 -22.60 -6.64
CA PRO A 356 -19.16 -21.60 -5.82
C PRO A 356 -17.91 -22.21 -5.17
N LEU A 357 -16.95 -21.35 -4.83
CA LEU A 357 -15.85 -21.72 -3.93
C LEU A 357 -16.40 -21.99 -2.52
N ARG A 358 -15.57 -22.58 -1.65
CA ARG A 358 -15.90 -22.77 -0.22
C ARG A 358 -16.36 -21.46 0.41
N GLU A 359 -17.31 -21.54 1.33
CA GLU A 359 -17.73 -20.38 2.10
C GLU A 359 -16.62 -19.94 3.07
N VAL A 360 -16.40 -18.63 3.18
CA VAL A 360 -15.38 -18.04 4.04
C VAL A 360 -15.98 -16.82 4.74
N GLU A 361 -16.11 -16.91 6.06
CA GLU A 361 -16.55 -15.82 6.92
C GLU A 361 -15.39 -14.87 7.23
N HIS A 362 -15.07 -13.99 6.28
CA HIS A 362 -14.08 -12.93 6.46
C HIS A 362 -14.58 -11.63 5.79
N ARG A 363 -14.22 -10.45 6.31
CA ARG A 363 -14.65 -9.16 5.72
C ARG A 363 -14.19 -8.99 4.27
N THR A 364 -13.00 -9.48 3.97
CA THR A 364 -12.38 -9.40 2.62
C THR A 364 -12.54 -10.68 1.80
N SER A 365 -13.43 -11.61 2.20
CA SER A 365 -13.82 -12.75 1.36
C SER A 365 -14.65 -12.30 0.15
N GLY A 366 -15.01 -13.22 -0.74
CA GLY A 366 -15.61 -12.93 -2.05
C GLY A 366 -14.57 -12.51 -3.08
N MET A 367 -15.00 -12.13 -4.27
CA MET A 367 -14.13 -11.62 -5.33
C MET A 367 -14.06 -10.09 -5.28
N LEU A 368 -12.86 -9.53 -5.41
CA LEU A 368 -12.65 -8.09 -5.53
C LEU A 368 -12.48 -7.73 -7.01
N TYR A 369 -13.06 -6.61 -7.41
CA TYR A 369 -12.97 -6.09 -8.76
C TYR A 369 -12.55 -4.63 -8.72
N ASN A 370 -11.96 -4.17 -9.82
CA ASN A 370 -12.01 -2.76 -10.16
C ASN A 370 -12.55 -2.55 -11.57
N VAL A 371 -13.14 -1.39 -11.82
CA VAL A 371 -13.46 -0.93 -13.16
C VAL A 371 -12.73 0.38 -13.40
N GLU A 372 -11.92 0.44 -14.47
CA GLU A 372 -11.19 1.63 -14.89
C GLU A 372 -12.00 2.46 -15.91
N PHE A 373 -12.00 3.78 -15.72
CA PHE A 373 -12.62 4.77 -16.60
C PHE A 373 -11.57 5.78 -17.05
N ARG A 374 -11.40 5.91 -18.37
CA ARG A 374 -10.69 7.05 -18.98
C ARG A 374 -11.71 7.99 -19.59
N LEU A 375 -11.45 9.29 -19.49
CA LEU A 375 -12.32 10.27 -20.11
C LEU A 375 -12.27 10.12 -21.64
N GLY A 376 -13.45 10.05 -22.25
CA GLY A 376 -13.61 9.84 -23.68
C GLY A 376 -13.70 8.37 -24.13
N ASP A 377 -13.35 7.41 -23.27
CA ASP A 377 -13.52 5.99 -23.60
C ASP A 377 -15.01 5.63 -23.67
N ALA A 378 -15.37 4.84 -24.69
CA ALA A 378 -16.75 4.40 -24.90
C ALA A 378 -17.17 3.29 -23.93
N LEU A 379 -16.22 2.44 -23.51
CA LEU A 379 -16.46 1.30 -22.63
C LEU A 379 -15.45 1.34 -21.47
N PRO A 380 -15.88 0.97 -20.25
CA PRO A 380 -14.96 0.83 -19.13
C PRO A 380 -14.14 -0.47 -19.23
N VAL A 381 -13.06 -0.56 -18.45
CA VAL A 381 -12.18 -1.74 -18.42
C VAL A 381 -12.25 -2.43 -17.05
N PRO A 382 -12.96 -3.57 -16.93
CA PRO A 382 -13.03 -4.32 -15.68
C PRO A 382 -11.78 -5.17 -15.45
N LYS A 383 -11.45 -5.37 -14.18
CA LYS A 383 -10.38 -6.23 -13.66
C LYS A 383 -10.87 -6.98 -12.44
N ILE A 384 -10.37 -8.19 -12.25
CA ILE A 384 -10.65 -9.05 -11.11
C ILE A 384 -9.38 -9.28 -10.29
N TYR A 385 -9.55 -9.41 -8.99
CA TYR A 385 -8.56 -9.88 -8.02
C TYR A 385 -9.09 -11.18 -7.43
N LEU A 386 -8.26 -12.23 -7.47
CA LEU A 386 -8.56 -13.56 -6.96
C LEU A 386 -7.96 -13.70 -5.55
N PRO A 387 -8.74 -13.70 -4.45
CA PRO A 387 -8.18 -13.70 -3.10
C PRO A 387 -7.70 -15.08 -2.67
N VAL A 388 -6.54 -15.48 -3.18
CA VAL A 388 -5.90 -16.79 -2.92
C VAL A 388 -5.73 -17.09 -1.43
N ARG A 389 -5.48 -16.07 -0.60
CA ARG A 389 -5.41 -16.20 0.86
C ARG A 389 -6.67 -16.80 1.51
N HIS A 390 -7.83 -16.62 0.89
CA HIS A 390 -9.12 -17.12 1.40
C HIS A 390 -9.49 -18.47 0.80
N TYR A 391 -9.08 -18.73 -0.44
CA TYR A 391 -9.64 -19.82 -1.25
C TYR A 391 -8.64 -20.85 -1.73
N SER A 392 -7.35 -20.53 -1.76
CA SER A 392 -6.29 -21.50 -2.01
C SER A 392 -5.94 -22.26 -0.73
N THR A 393 -5.30 -23.42 -0.88
CA THR A 393 -4.95 -24.30 0.24
C THR A 393 -3.70 -23.83 0.99
N SER A 394 -2.71 -23.29 0.28
CA SER A 394 -1.45 -22.79 0.83
C SER A 394 -0.72 -21.92 -0.19
N ASP A 395 0.26 -21.13 0.24
CA ASP A 395 1.13 -20.35 -0.66
C ASP A 395 1.88 -21.25 -1.64
N GLU A 396 2.30 -22.42 -1.19
CA GLU A 396 2.95 -23.42 -2.06
C GLU A 396 2.01 -23.89 -3.18
N ALA A 397 0.72 -24.08 -2.88
CA ALA A 397 -0.29 -24.41 -3.90
C ALA A 397 -0.50 -23.25 -4.88
N VAL A 398 -0.50 -22.00 -4.41
CA VAL A 398 -0.58 -20.81 -5.26
C VAL A 398 0.62 -20.72 -6.19
N ILE A 399 1.84 -20.90 -5.67
CA ILE A 399 3.07 -20.86 -6.46
C ILE A 399 3.06 -21.96 -7.54
N ARG A 400 2.65 -23.18 -7.19
CA ARG A 400 2.47 -24.28 -8.16
C ARG A 400 1.42 -23.94 -9.22
N GLY A 401 0.25 -23.46 -8.82
CA GLY A 401 -0.82 -23.07 -9.74
C GLY A 401 -0.41 -21.97 -10.72
N LEU A 402 0.32 -20.95 -10.24
CA LEU A 402 0.92 -19.93 -11.09
C LEU A 402 1.96 -20.52 -12.05
N ASN A 403 2.84 -21.38 -11.55
CA ASN A 403 3.86 -22.04 -12.36
C ASN A 403 3.21 -22.82 -13.51
N ASP A 404 2.22 -23.65 -13.20
CA ASP A 404 1.48 -24.47 -14.16
C ASP A 404 0.72 -23.60 -15.16
N TYR A 405 0.03 -22.55 -14.69
CA TYR A 405 -0.62 -21.59 -15.58
C TYR A 405 0.37 -20.95 -16.57
N PHE A 406 1.57 -20.59 -16.12
CA PHE A 406 2.57 -19.98 -16.97
C PHE A 406 3.43 -20.97 -17.80
N GLN A 407 3.27 -22.29 -17.61
CA GLN A 407 3.97 -23.28 -18.43
C GLN A 407 3.63 -23.11 -19.92
N GLY A 408 4.65 -23.13 -20.77
CA GLY A 408 4.49 -22.90 -22.22
C GLY A 408 4.10 -21.47 -22.61
N ARG A 409 3.84 -20.57 -21.65
CA ARG A 409 3.57 -19.16 -21.89
C ARG A 409 4.86 -18.36 -21.84
N GLN A 410 4.89 -17.25 -22.57
CA GLN A 410 6.05 -16.35 -22.59
C GLN A 410 6.46 -15.85 -21.20
N LYS A 411 5.51 -15.76 -20.25
CA LYS A 411 5.74 -15.32 -18.88
C LYS A 411 6.37 -16.37 -17.97
N GLY A 412 6.31 -17.66 -18.34
CA GLY A 412 6.93 -18.75 -17.60
C GLY A 412 8.44 -18.57 -17.38
N LYS A 413 9.12 -17.82 -18.26
CA LYS A 413 10.55 -17.52 -18.10
C LYS A 413 10.92 -16.73 -16.84
N TYR A 414 9.96 -16.06 -16.20
CA TYR A 414 10.17 -15.30 -14.95
C TYR A 414 9.74 -16.08 -13.71
N MET A 415 9.10 -17.24 -13.86
CA MET A 415 8.67 -18.07 -12.72
C MET A 415 9.82 -18.53 -11.82
N PRO A 416 10.99 -18.92 -12.33
CA PRO A 416 12.11 -19.31 -11.47
C PRO A 416 12.55 -18.19 -10.52
N ASP A 417 12.58 -16.94 -11.00
CA ASP A 417 12.96 -15.79 -10.17
C ASP A 417 11.87 -15.44 -9.14
N TYR A 418 10.59 -15.56 -9.54
CA TYR A 418 9.47 -15.39 -8.62
C TYR A 418 9.48 -16.44 -7.51
N ILE A 419 9.68 -17.73 -7.85
CA ILE A 419 9.78 -18.82 -6.87
C ILE A 419 10.91 -18.55 -5.90
N LYS A 420 12.09 -18.16 -6.41
CA LYS A 420 13.22 -17.79 -5.56
C LYS A 420 12.89 -16.64 -4.61
N ALA A 421 12.25 -15.57 -5.11
CA ALA A 421 11.83 -14.46 -4.27
C ALA A 421 10.86 -14.90 -3.17
N MET A 422 9.85 -15.71 -3.51
CA MET A 422 8.88 -16.21 -2.53
C MET A 422 9.54 -17.12 -1.49
N SER A 423 10.46 -18.02 -1.89
CA SER A 423 11.20 -18.88 -0.94
C SER A 423 12.11 -18.11 0.02
N THR A 424 12.49 -16.87 -0.31
CA THR A 424 13.25 -16.00 0.60
C THR A 424 12.34 -15.25 1.57
N LEU A 425 11.08 -15.01 1.21
CA LEU A 425 10.16 -14.13 1.95
C LEU A 425 9.12 -14.88 2.79
N LEU A 426 8.73 -16.09 2.39
CA LEU A 426 7.85 -17.01 3.10
C LEU A 426 8.70 -18.00 3.91
#